data_AF-A0A543ADN7-F1
#
_entry.id   AF-A0A543ADN7-F1
#
_cell.length_a   1.000
_cell.length_b   1.000
_cell.length_c   1.000
_cell.angle_alpha   90.00
_cell.angle_beta   90.00
_cell.angle_gamma   90.00
#
_symmetry.space_group_name_H-M   'P 1'
#
loop_
_entity.id
_entity.type
_entity.pdbx_description
1 polymer ?
#
loop_
_entity_poly.entity_id
_entity_poly.type
_entity_poly.pdbx_seq_one_letter_code
_entity_poly.pdbx_strand_id
1 'polypeptide(L)'
;MNMSLVKTDSNLPERPFTAVDVQSMAINRYALDQAISHGDVRRPFRGVYLPSKIDDDPATRAAALVSVVSSHQVISDRSAAWVHGIDAFSLTEEAQPPPVETCAVRGHTRTRRPGTDGRTRDLVPDDIVVLGGVPVTTPLRTALDLGCNLNRREAMAVLDEFAKKHGVSRSVLSGQLSRFKGRRGVLQLRDLIPLVSSHTESQRESWVKLAIRDAGLPLPEAQVWVDVEGIPTYRLDFAYRLARVAIEYDGEDHDNEDQHIYDEERRGWLIDHGWTIIIVRKGDFTGDRLLAWLREIKDALTPTYSSRRF
;
A
#
# COMPACT_ATOMS: atom_id res chain seq x y z
N MET A 1 -4.06 -50.21 -7.34
CA MET A 1 -4.32 -49.46 -8.59
C MET A 1 -3.69 -48.09 -8.44
N ASN A 2 -2.52 -47.89 -9.05
CA ASN A 2 -1.81 -46.61 -9.06
C ASN A 2 -2.63 -45.62 -9.88
N MET A 3 -3.19 -44.59 -9.22
CA MET A 3 -3.61 -43.37 -9.90
C MET A 3 -2.35 -42.59 -10.24
N SER A 4 -1.85 -42.81 -11.46
CA SER A 4 -0.83 -42.01 -12.09
C SER A 4 -1.23 -40.53 -12.02
N LEU A 5 -0.45 -39.74 -11.29
CA LEU A 5 -0.46 -38.28 -11.39
C LEU A 5 -0.21 -37.92 -12.86
N VAL A 6 -1.27 -37.49 -13.55
CA VAL A 6 -1.12 -36.81 -14.83
C VAL A 6 -0.37 -35.52 -14.52
N LYS A 7 0.94 -35.51 -14.80
CA LYS A 7 1.68 -34.26 -14.99
C LYS A 7 0.93 -33.50 -16.07
N THR A 8 0.11 -32.56 -15.65
CA THR A 8 -0.37 -31.52 -16.55
C THR A 8 0.86 -30.70 -16.85
N ASP A 9 1.51 -30.96 -17.98
CA ASP A 9 2.53 -30.07 -18.53
C ASP A 9 1.86 -28.71 -18.71
N SER A 10 1.99 -27.87 -17.69
CA SER A 10 1.49 -26.52 -17.69
C SER A 10 2.37 -25.77 -18.67
N ASN A 11 1.95 -25.70 -19.94
CA ASN A 11 2.59 -24.88 -20.97
C ASN A 11 2.38 -23.38 -20.68
N LEU A 12 2.72 -22.97 -19.45
CA LEU A 12 2.64 -21.62 -18.96
C LEU A 12 3.91 -20.89 -19.42
N PRO A 13 3.77 -19.70 -20.02
CA PRO A 13 4.93 -18.92 -20.43
C PRO A 13 5.82 -18.56 -19.23
N GLU A 14 7.14 -18.58 -19.42
CA GLU A 14 8.12 -18.07 -18.45
C GLU A 14 8.26 -16.53 -18.49
N ARG A 15 7.41 -15.87 -19.26
CA ARG A 15 7.34 -14.41 -19.42
C ARG A 15 5.97 -13.90 -19.02
N PRO A 16 5.78 -12.60 -18.74
CA PRO A 16 4.44 -12.04 -18.62
C PRO A 16 3.57 -12.39 -19.83
N PHE A 17 2.31 -12.72 -19.57
CA PHE A 17 1.34 -13.10 -20.60
C PHE A 17 -0.06 -12.61 -20.25
N THR A 18 -0.94 -12.60 -21.25
CA THR A 18 -2.26 -11.98 -21.17
C THR A 18 -3.41 -12.97 -21.32
N ALA A 19 -4.64 -12.50 -21.08
CA ALA A 19 -5.84 -13.25 -21.45
C ALA A 19 -5.91 -13.59 -22.95
N VAL A 20 -5.28 -12.77 -23.82
CA VAL A 20 -5.19 -13.08 -25.26
C VAL A 20 -4.22 -14.24 -25.48
N ASP A 21 -3.05 -14.22 -24.82
CA ASP A 21 -2.07 -15.33 -24.89
C ASP A 21 -2.68 -16.63 -24.37
N VAL A 22 -3.46 -16.58 -23.28
CA VAL A 22 -4.19 -17.75 -22.74
C VAL A 22 -5.10 -18.37 -23.80
N GLN A 23 -5.79 -17.54 -24.59
CA GLN A 23 -6.65 -18.01 -25.67
C GLN A 23 -5.84 -18.52 -26.88
N SER A 24 -4.85 -17.74 -27.35
CA SER A 24 -4.11 -18.05 -28.57
C SER A 24 -3.14 -19.23 -28.41
N MET A 25 -2.58 -19.43 -27.22
CA MET A 25 -1.68 -20.53 -26.90
C MET A 25 -2.42 -21.77 -26.36
N ALA A 26 -3.76 -21.72 -26.30
CA ALA A 26 -4.60 -22.79 -25.76
C ALA A 26 -4.17 -23.23 -24.34
N ILE A 27 -3.81 -22.27 -23.48
CA ILE A 27 -3.40 -22.55 -22.10
C ILE A 27 -4.59 -23.13 -21.35
N ASN A 28 -4.35 -24.25 -20.67
CA ASN A 28 -5.36 -24.91 -19.85
C ASN A 28 -5.74 -24.01 -18.66
N ARG A 29 -7.00 -23.58 -18.60
CA ARG A 29 -7.50 -22.71 -17.52
C ARG A 29 -7.42 -23.34 -16.14
N TYR A 30 -7.67 -24.64 -16.03
CA TYR A 30 -7.54 -25.33 -14.74
C TYR A 30 -6.09 -25.31 -14.25
N ALA A 31 -5.12 -25.56 -15.14
CA ALA A 31 -3.70 -25.48 -14.78
C ALA A 31 -3.27 -24.05 -14.41
N LEU A 32 -3.80 -23.05 -15.12
CA LEU A 32 -3.57 -21.63 -14.79
C LEU A 32 -4.16 -21.26 -13.42
N ASP A 33 -5.39 -21.67 -13.13
CA ASP A 33 -6.05 -21.40 -11.85
C ASP A 33 -5.32 -22.11 -10.68
N GLN A 34 -4.82 -23.33 -10.90
CA GLN A 34 -3.97 -24.04 -9.94
C GLN A 34 -2.64 -23.31 -9.71
N ALA A 35 -1.97 -22.87 -10.78
CA ALA A 35 -0.73 -22.11 -10.67
C ALA A 35 -0.92 -20.76 -9.95
N ILE A 36 -2.07 -20.11 -10.14
CA ILE A 36 -2.44 -18.91 -9.37
C ILE A 36 -2.64 -19.24 -7.90
N SER A 37 -3.40 -20.31 -7.61
CA SER A 37 -3.67 -20.73 -6.23
C SER A 37 -2.43 -21.15 -5.47
N HIS A 38 -1.42 -21.72 -6.15
CA HIS A 38 -0.14 -22.11 -5.54
C HIS A 38 0.89 -20.98 -5.52
N GLY A 39 0.59 -19.82 -6.10
CA GLY A 39 1.51 -18.68 -6.16
C GLY A 39 2.60 -18.79 -7.24
N ASP A 40 2.54 -19.79 -8.11
CA ASP A 40 3.44 -19.93 -9.27
C ASP A 40 3.19 -18.85 -10.34
N VAL A 41 1.96 -18.32 -10.39
CA VAL A 41 1.57 -17.22 -11.27
C VAL A 41 0.77 -16.18 -10.49
N ARG A 42 1.24 -14.94 -10.48
CA ARG A 42 0.49 -13.81 -9.95
C ARG A 42 -0.45 -13.25 -11.01
N ARG A 43 -1.61 -12.73 -10.58
CA ARG A 43 -2.58 -12.07 -11.45
C ARG A 43 -2.87 -10.64 -10.94
N PRO A 44 -1.95 -9.68 -11.16
CA PRO A 44 -2.07 -8.34 -10.60
C PRO A 44 -3.24 -7.53 -11.17
N PHE A 45 -3.62 -7.80 -12.43
CA PHE A 45 -4.75 -7.16 -13.09
C PHE A 45 -5.58 -8.17 -13.87
N ARG A 46 -6.80 -7.77 -14.21
CA ARG A 46 -7.68 -8.56 -15.07
C ARG A 46 -6.99 -8.85 -16.41
N GLY A 47 -6.64 -10.11 -16.59
CA GLY A 47 -6.08 -10.61 -17.86
C GLY A 47 -4.60 -10.33 -18.04
N VAL A 48 -3.89 -10.00 -16.95
CA VAL A 48 -2.42 -9.93 -16.89
C VAL A 48 -1.95 -11.01 -15.93
N TYR A 49 -1.01 -11.84 -16.39
CA TYR A 49 -0.48 -12.97 -15.65
C TYR A 49 1.04 -12.87 -15.60
N LEU A 50 1.60 -13.09 -14.41
CA LEU A 50 2.99 -12.84 -14.11
C LEU A 50 3.58 -14.06 -13.39
N PRO A 51 4.41 -14.88 -14.05
CA PRO A 51 5.07 -16.00 -13.40
C PRO A 51 5.89 -15.53 -12.18
N SER A 52 5.93 -16.31 -11.11
CA SER A 52 6.61 -15.92 -9.86
C SER A 52 8.13 -15.93 -9.95
N LYS A 53 8.69 -16.65 -10.93
CA LYS A 53 10.15 -16.82 -11.13
C LYS A 53 10.83 -15.68 -11.89
N ILE A 54 10.08 -14.67 -12.33
CA ILE A 54 10.68 -13.51 -13.02
C ILE A 54 11.09 -12.45 -12.01
N ASP A 55 12.07 -11.63 -12.38
CA ASP A 55 12.48 -10.48 -11.58
C ASP A 55 11.29 -9.53 -11.35
N ASP A 56 11.06 -9.17 -10.08
CA ASP A 56 9.93 -8.33 -9.69
C ASP A 56 10.34 -6.85 -9.61
N ASP A 57 10.89 -6.33 -10.70
CA ASP A 57 11.36 -4.95 -10.81
C ASP A 57 10.36 -4.05 -11.61
N PRO A 58 10.46 -2.71 -11.50
CA PRO A 58 9.55 -1.80 -12.20
C PRO A 58 9.51 -1.96 -13.72
N ALA A 59 10.63 -2.26 -14.38
CA ALA A 59 10.65 -2.44 -15.83
C ALA A 59 9.94 -3.74 -16.23
N THR A 60 10.15 -4.84 -15.50
CA THR A 60 9.43 -6.10 -15.75
C THR A 60 7.93 -5.96 -15.50
N ARG A 61 7.54 -5.30 -14.40
CA ARG A 61 6.13 -4.98 -14.12
C ARG A 61 5.51 -4.14 -15.23
N ALA A 62 6.18 -3.08 -15.69
CA ALA A 62 5.67 -2.25 -16.76
C ALA A 62 5.55 -3.01 -18.10
N ALA A 63 6.55 -3.82 -18.44
CA ALA A 63 6.55 -4.65 -19.66
C ALA A 63 5.38 -5.64 -19.67
N ALA A 64 4.96 -6.16 -18.51
CA ALA A 64 3.78 -7.02 -18.39
C ALA A 64 2.47 -6.34 -18.84
N LEU A 65 2.43 -5.00 -18.85
CA LEU A 65 1.26 -4.22 -19.22
C LEU A 65 1.26 -3.78 -20.70
N VAL A 66 2.36 -3.97 -21.44
CA VAL A 66 2.53 -3.43 -22.81
C VAL A 66 1.43 -3.90 -23.77
N SER A 67 1.03 -5.16 -23.68
CA SER A 67 0.08 -5.81 -24.58
C SER A 67 -1.38 -5.44 -24.27
N VAL A 68 -1.66 -4.99 -23.04
CA VAL A 68 -3.01 -4.57 -22.64
C VAL A 68 -3.25 -3.08 -22.86
N VAL A 69 -2.20 -2.28 -23.06
CA VAL A 69 -2.32 -0.83 -23.31
C VAL A 69 -2.02 -0.44 -24.75
N SER A 70 -2.53 0.71 -25.18
CA SER A 70 -2.24 1.24 -26.52
C SER A 70 -0.97 2.09 -26.48
N SER A 71 -0.24 2.19 -27.60
CA SER A 71 1.04 2.92 -27.70
C SER A 71 0.99 4.42 -27.34
N HIS A 72 -0.21 5.01 -27.30
CA HIS A 72 -0.42 6.43 -26.99
C HIS A 72 -0.97 6.67 -25.56
N GLN A 73 -0.95 5.64 -24.71
CA GLN A 73 -1.52 5.68 -23.37
C GLN A 73 -0.43 5.61 -22.31
N VAL A 74 -0.72 6.24 -21.18
CA VAL A 74 0.14 6.27 -20.01
C VAL A 74 -0.51 5.42 -18.92
N ILE A 75 0.23 4.46 -18.37
CA ILE A 75 -0.18 3.72 -17.17
C ILE A 75 -0.28 4.70 -16.00
N SER A 76 -1.40 4.70 -15.28
CA SER A 76 -1.65 5.66 -14.20
C SER A 76 -2.23 5.00 -12.96
N ASP A 77 -2.42 5.80 -11.91
CA ASP A 77 -3.13 5.41 -10.68
C ASP A 77 -2.57 4.12 -10.06
N ARG A 78 -3.41 3.16 -9.68
CA ARG A 78 -3.00 1.93 -8.99
C ARG A 78 -2.14 1.05 -9.88
N SER A 79 -2.37 1.04 -11.19
CA SER A 79 -1.50 0.34 -12.13
C SER A 79 -0.10 0.93 -12.16
N ALA A 80 0.04 2.25 -12.10
CA ALA A 80 1.35 2.88 -11.99
C ALA A 80 1.99 2.66 -10.61
N ALA A 81 1.21 2.69 -9.52
CA ALA A 81 1.73 2.38 -8.20
C ALA A 81 2.30 0.96 -8.13
N TRP A 82 1.58 -0.01 -8.69
CA TRP A 82 2.06 -1.39 -8.79
C TRP A 82 3.35 -1.47 -9.60
N VAL A 83 3.45 -0.80 -10.76
CA VAL A 83 4.71 -0.71 -11.52
C VAL A 83 5.84 -0.15 -10.64
N HIS A 84 5.57 0.87 -9.82
CA HIS A 84 6.53 1.47 -8.91
C HIS A 84 6.78 0.69 -7.61
N GLY A 85 6.33 -0.57 -7.52
CA GLY A 85 6.61 -1.40 -6.35
C GLY A 85 5.64 -1.20 -5.18
N ILE A 86 4.52 -0.50 -5.36
CA ILE A 86 3.55 -0.16 -4.30
C ILE A 86 2.22 -0.82 -4.59
N ASP A 87 1.72 -1.60 -3.63
CA ASP A 87 0.39 -2.18 -3.72
C ASP A 87 -0.64 -1.18 -3.17
N ALA A 88 -1.51 -0.69 -4.04
CA ALA A 88 -2.56 0.27 -3.72
C ALA A 88 -3.96 -0.35 -3.85
N PHE A 89 -4.05 -1.68 -3.91
CA PHE A 89 -5.31 -2.40 -4.02
C PHE A 89 -6.00 -2.52 -2.66
N SER A 90 -7.33 -2.44 -2.68
CA SER A 90 -8.15 -2.84 -1.55
C SER A 90 -8.19 -4.37 -1.43
N LEU A 91 -8.56 -4.87 -0.25
CA LEU A 91 -8.76 -6.32 -0.02
C LEU A 91 -9.73 -6.95 -1.03
N THR A 92 -10.73 -6.20 -1.51
CA THR A 92 -11.66 -6.68 -2.55
C THR A 92 -10.97 -6.81 -3.91
N GLU A 93 -10.06 -5.90 -4.24
CA GLU A 93 -9.30 -5.90 -5.49
C GLU A 93 -8.20 -6.97 -5.49
N GLU A 94 -7.67 -7.36 -4.32
CA GLU A 94 -6.82 -8.53 -4.17
C GLU A 94 -7.57 -9.83 -4.53
N ALA A 95 -8.81 -9.97 -4.04
CA ALA A 95 -9.66 -11.12 -4.37
C ALA A 95 -10.15 -11.11 -5.83
N GLN A 96 -10.37 -9.92 -6.40
CA GLN A 96 -10.79 -9.73 -7.77
C GLN A 96 -9.95 -8.68 -8.49
N PRO A 97 -8.91 -9.11 -9.25
CA PRO A 97 -7.96 -8.19 -9.85
C PRO A 97 -8.62 -7.10 -10.70
N PRO A 98 -8.29 -5.82 -10.48
CA PRO A 98 -8.91 -4.69 -11.17
C PRO A 98 -8.46 -4.63 -12.64
N PRO A 99 -9.17 -3.86 -13.50
CA PRO A 99 -8.65 -3.55 -14.82
C PRO A 99 -7.37 -2.71 -14.73
N VAL A 100 -6.57 -2.70 -15.80
CA VAL A 100 -5.39 -1.82 -15.90
C VAL A 100 -5.84 -0.38 -16.06
N GLU A 101 -5.43 0.48 -15.14
CA GLU A 101 -5.74 1.91 -15.13
C GLU A 101 -4.77 2.66 -16.05
N THR A 102 -5.35 3.40 -17.00
CA THR A 102 -4.60 4.17 -18.00
C THR A 102 -5.20 5.54 -18.17
N CYS A 103 -4.40 6.48 -18.67
CA CYS A 103 -4.89 7.76 -19.10
C CYS A 103 -4.31 8.18 -20.45
N ALA A 104 -5.14 8.91 -21.20
CA ALA A 104 -4.69 9.65 -22.36
C ALA A 104 -4.37 11.09 -21.95
N VAL A 105 -3.35 11.68 -22.57
CA VAL A 105 -3.04 13.10 -22.43
C VAL A 105 -4.21 13.94 -22.95
N ARG A 106 -4.51 15.06 -22.29
CA ARG A 106 -5.63 15.96 -22.63
C ARG A 106 -5.67 16.25 -24.14
N GLY A 107 -6.86 16.14 -24.73
CA GLY A 107 -7.07 16.27 -26.18
C GLY A 107 -7.08 14.94 -26.95
N HIS A 108 -6.68 13.83 -26.31
CA HIS A 108 -6.75 12.49 -26.89
C HIS A 108 -7.90 11.66 -26.29
N THR A 109 -8.31 10.62 -27.03
CA THR A 109 -9.40 9.72 -26.63
C THR A 109 -8.93 8.71 -25.58
N ARG A 110 -9.71 8.54 -24.50
CA ARG A 110 -9.49 7.50 -23.49
C ARG A 110 -9.52 6.10 -24.09
N THR A 111 -8.80 5.15 -23.48
CA THR A 111 -8.90 3.74 -23.90
C THR A 111 -10.30 3.18 -23.68
N ARG A 112 -10.69 2.26 -24.56
CA ARG A 112 -11.91 1.45 -24.42
C ARG A 112 -11.63 -0.04 -24.59
N ARG A 113 -10.37 -0.45 -24.44
CA ARG A 113 -9.97 -1.85 -24.60
C ARG A 113 -10.54 -2.69 -23.46
N PRO A 114 -11.01 -3.92 -23.72
CA PRO A 114 -11.36 -4.85 -22.65
C PRO A 114 -10.21 -5.02 -21.66
N GLY A 115 -10.52 -5.03 -20.35
CA GLY A 115 -9.50 -5.18 -19.30
C GLY A 115 -8.78 -3.89 -18.89
N THR A 116 -9.19 -2.74 -19.43
CA THR A 116 -8.60 -1.43 -19.07
C THR A 116 -9.65 -0.45 -18.55
N ASP A 117 -9.28 0.38 -17.57
CA ASP A 117 -10.02 1.59 -17.18
C ASP A 117 -9.31 2.82 -17.77
N GLY A 118 -9.91 3.37 -18.83
CA GLY A 118 -9.37 4.50 -19.54
C GLY A 118 -9.89 5.83 -19.04
N ARG A 119 -8.98 6.74 -18.71
CA ARG A 119 -9.30 8.12 -18.33
C ARG A 119 -8.57 9.14 -19.21
N THR A 120 -8.79 10.41 -18.93
CA THR A 120 -8.03 11.52 -19.53
C THR A 120 -7.41 12.34 -18.42
N ARG A 121 -6.19 12.82 -18.63
CA ARG A 121 -5.45 13.64 -17.67
C ARG A 121 -4.68 14.75 -18.39
N ASP A 122 -4.51 15.85 -17.70
CA ASP A 122 -3.58 16.94 -18.04
C ASP A 122 -2.14 16.60 -17.60
N LEU A 123 -1.60 15.52 -18.16
CA LEU A 123 -0.20 15.19 -17.99
C LEU A 123 0.68 16.17 -18.77
N VAL A 124 1.75 16.66 -18.13
CA VAL A 124 2.87 17.29 -18.83
C VAL A 124 3.97 16.23 -19.06
N PRO A 125 4.94 16.45 -19.97
CA PRO A 125 6.01 15.49 -20.24
C PRO A 125 6.73 14.99 -18.97
N ASP A 126 7.02 15.89 -18.03
CA ASP A 126 7.71 15.56 -16.76
C ASP A 126 6.86 14.71 -15.79
N ASP A 127 5.57 14.54 -16.06
CA ASP A 127 4.72 13.62 -15.30
C ASP A 127 4.85 12.18 -15.80
N ILE A 128 5.63 11.92 -16.86
CA ILE A 128 5.70 10.63 -17.55
C ILE A 128 7.15 10.13 -17.56
N VAL A 129 7.32 8.85 -17.25
CA VAL A 129 8.57 8.09 -17.44
C VAL A 129 8.28 6.88 -18.31
N VAL A 130 9.28 6.38 -19.04
CA VAL A 130 9.16 5.13 -19.80
C VAL A 130 9.87 4.01 -19.04
N LEU A 131 9.13 2.97 -18.66
CA LEU A 131 9.64 1.78 -17.97
C LEU A 131 9.21 0.54 -18.77
N GLY A 132 10.11 -0.42 -18.98
CA GLY A 132 9.78 -1.63 -19.76
C GLY A 132 9.21 -1.34 -21.16
N GLY A 133 9.56 -0.19 -21.76
CA GLY A 133 9.02 0.26 -23.05
C GLY A 133 7.61 0.87 -23.00
N VAL A 134 7.02 1.05 -21.83
CA VAL A 134 5.66 1.57 -21.64
C VAL A 134 5.70 2.93 -20.93
N PRO A 135 4.93 3.94 -21.38
CA PRO A 135 4.76 5.19 -20.65
C PRO A 135 3.99 4.98 -19.34
N VAL A 136 4.52 5.47 -18.22
CA VAL A 136 3.96 5.36 -16.87
C VAL A 136 4.02 6.73 -16.20
N THR A 137 3.02 7.10 -15.40
CA THR A 137 3.13 8.32 -14.59
C THR A 137 4.30 8.21 -13.61
N THR A 138 5.06 9.28 -13.40
CA THR A 138 6.17 9.30 -12.42
C THR A 138 5.69 9.01 -11.00
N PRO A 139 6.56 8.54 -10.09
CA PRO A 139 6.16 8.29 -8.69
C PRO A 139 5.45 9.48 -8.03
N LEU A 140 5.95 10.70 -8.26
CA LEU A 140 5.32 11.93 -7.76
C LEU A 140 3.92 12.13 -8.35
N ARG A 141 3.75 12.00 -9.67
CA ARG A 141 2.45 12.15 -10.31
C ARG A 141 1.46 11.11 -9.82
N THR A 142 1.89 9.84 -9.71
CA THR A 142 1.08 8.74 -9.18
C THR A 142 0.64 9.00 -7.74
N ALA A 143 1.57 9.43 -6.87
CA ALA A 143 1.27 9.75 -5.47
C ALA A 143 0.22 10.86 -5.34
N LEU A 144 0.34 11.95 -6.09
CA LEU A 144 -0.63 13.05 -6.10
C LEU A 144 -2.02 12.59 -6.59
N ASP A 145 -2.03 11.82 -7.68
CA ASP A 145 -3.25 11.33 -8.29
C ASP A 145 -3.99 10.36 -7.35
N LEU A 146 -3.28 9.41 -6.73
CA LEU A 146 -3.85 8.48 -5.76
C LEU A 146 -4.25 9.17 -4.46
N GLY A 147 -3.48 10.15 -3.98
CA GLY A 147 -3.84 10.93 -2.80
C GLY A 147 -5.16 11.70 -2.96
N CYS A 148 -5.52 12.08 -4.20
CA CYS A 148 -6.83 12.65 -4.51
C CYS A 148 -7.93 11.61 -4.70
N ASN A 149 -7.64 10.46 -5.31
CA ASN A 149 -8.65 9.54 -5.84
C ASN A 149 -8.99 8.36 -4.92
N LEU A 150 -8.06 7.96 -4.05
CA LEU A 150 -8.28 6.86 -3.10
C LEU A 150 -9.09 7.32 -1.89
N ASN A 151 -9.66 6.34 -1.19
CA ASN A 151 -10.24 6.62 0.11
C ASN A 151 -9.14 7.09 1.06
N ARG A 152 -9.49 7.99 1.99
CA ARG A 152 -8.53 8.71 2.83
C ARG A 152 -7.43 7.85 3.48
N ARG A 153 -7.78 6.65 3.96
CA ARG A 153 -6.82 5.70 4.57
C ARG A 153 -5.85 5.10 3.57
N GLU A 154 -6.35 4.63 2.43
CA GLU A 154 -5.55 4.10 1.32
C GLU A 154 -4.67 5.21 0.72
N ALA A 155 -5.22 6.41 0.55
CA ALA A 155 -4.48 7.59 0.14
C ALA A 155 -3.29 7.89 1.10
N MET A 156 -3.53 7.85 2.41
CA MET A 156 -2.46 8.06 3.40
C MET A 156 -1.37 6.99 3.29
N ALA A 157 -1.76 5.71 3.25
CA ALA A 157 -0.81 4.60 3.16
C ALA A 157 0.05 4.68 1.89
N VAL A 158 -0.58 4.94 0.74
CA VAL A 158 0.13 5.09 -0.54
C VAL A 158 1.08 6.28 -0.53
N LEU A 159 0.68 7.42 0.04
CA LEU A 159 1.57 8.58 0.15
C LEU A 159 2.80 8.28 1.02
N ASP A 160 2.63 7.57 2.14
CA ASP A 160 3.73 7.13 3.00
C ASP A 160 4.66 6.15 2.27
N GLU A 161 4.11 5.19 1.53
CA GLU A 161 4.89 4.26 0.72
C GLU A 161 5.70 4.96 -0.39
N PHE A 162 5.12 5.94 -1.07
CA PHE A 162 5.85 6.75 -2.07
C PHE A 162 6.94 7.62 -1.42
N ALA A 163 6.70 8.15 -0.23
CA ALA A 163 7.73 8.88 0.51
C ALA A 163 8.90 7.96 0.89
N LYS A 164 8.60 6.75 1.37
CA LYS A 164 9.60 5.74 1.78
C LYS A 164 10.40 5.19 0.60
N LYS A 165 9.74 4.70 -0.45
CA LYS A 165 10.40 3.98 -1.57
C LYS A 165 10.99 4.92 -2.63
N HIS A 166 10.38 6.10 -2.83
CA HIS A 166 10.71 6.99 -3.95
C HIS A 166 11.13 8.40 -3.52
N GLY A 167 11.26 8.66 -2.22
CA GLY A 167 11.69 9.97 -1.71
C GLY A 167 10.70 11.11 -2.01
N VAL A 168 9.43 10.79 -2.27
CA VAL A 168 8.38 11.78 -2.54
C VAL A 168 8.05 12.54 -1.25
N SER A 169 8.79 13.61 -0.98
CA SER A 169 8.69 14.36 0.27
C SER A 169 7.46 15.28 0.33
N ARG A 170 7.09 15.70 1.55
CA ARG A 170 6.01 16.68 1.81
C ARG A 170 6.19 17.98 1.01
N SER A 171 7.45 18.43 0.90
CA SER A 171 7.80 19.67 0.19
C SER A 171 7.54 19.57 -1.30
N VAL A 172 7.91 18.42 -1.90
CA VAL A 172 7.70 18.12 -3.32
C VAL A 172 6.21 17.98 -3.63
N LEU A 173 5.45 17.28 -2.79
CA LEU A 173 4.00 17.15 -2.93
C LEU A 173 3.31 18.52 -2.84
N SER A 174 3.65 19.32 -1.82
CA SER A 174 3.12 20.68 -1.62
C SER A 174 3.38 21.58 -2.83
N GLY A 175 4.57 21.50 -3.41
CA GLY A 175 4.95 22.30 -4.58
C GLY A 175 4.10 22.04 -5.82
N GLN A 176 3.45 20.88 -5.92
CA GLN A 176 2.60 20.51 -7.06
C GLN A 176 1.10 20.78 -6.85
N LEU A 177 0.67 21.13 -5.63
CA LEU A 177 -0.75 21.28 -5.29
C LEU A 177 -1.51 22.31 -6.15
N SER A 178 -0.84 23.37 -6.59
CA SER A 178 -1.44 24.41 -7.42
C SER A 178 -1.98 23.86 -8.75
N ARG A 179 -1.29 22.87 -9.34
CA ARG A 179 -1.69 22.18 -10.58
C ARG A 179 -2.96 21.34 -10.40
N PHE A 180 -3.31 21.00 -9.16
CA PHE A 180 -4.47 20.18 -8.80
C PHE A 180 -5.66 21.05 -8.34
N LYS A 181 -5.58 22.38 -8.45
CA LYS A 181 -6.67 23.29 -8.07
C LYS A 181 -7.97 22.91 -8.81
N GLY A 182 -9.06 22.82 -8.05
CA GLY A 182 -10.38 22.48 -8.57
C GLY A 182 -10.61 21.00 -8.86
N ARG A 183 -9.61 20.13 -8.70
CA ARG A 183 -9.79 18.69 -8.85
C ARG A 183 -10.52 18.10 -7.65
N ARG A 184 -11.35 17.09 -7.91
CA ARG A 184 -11.94 16.26 -6.86
C ARG A 184 -10.83 15.66 -6.00
N GLY A 185 -10.99 15.69 -4.68
CA GLY A 185 -10.03 15.09 -3.74
C GLY A 185 -8.81 15.97 -3.41
N VAL A 186 -8.62 17.14 -4.04
CA VAL A 186 -7.46 18.00 -3.73
C VAL A 186 -7.46 18.51 -2.29
N LEU A 187 -8.64 18.69 -1.68
CA LEU A 187 -8.76 19.07 -0.27
C LEU A 187 -8.25 17.96 0.66
N GLN A 188 -8.57 16.69 0.35
CA GLN A 188 -8.03 15.54 1.06
C GLN A 188 -6.51 15.49 0.92
N LEU A 189 -5.99 15.58 -0.32
CA LEU A 189 -4.55 15.56 -0.55
C LEU A 189 -3.83 16.65 0.25
N ARG A 190 -4.37 17.89 0.24
CA ARG A 190 -3.82 19.00 1.04
C ARG A 190 -3.79 18.70 2.53
N ASP A 191 -4.82 18.03 3.04
CA ASP A 191 -4.95 17.67 4.45
C ASP A 191 -4.02 16.51 4.86
N LEU A 192 -3.73 15.58 3.94
CA LEU A 192 -2.86 14.42 4.18
C LEU A 192 -1.37 14.75 4.06
N ILE A 193 -0.97 15.68 3.16
CA ILE A 193 0.46 16.01 2.93
C ILE A 193 1.24 16.32 4.22
N PRO A 194 0.72 17.11 5.18
CA PRO A 194 1.41 17.36 6.44
C PRO A 194 1.70 16.11 7.28
N LEU A 195 0.96 15.01 7.07
CA LEU A 195 1.05 13.76 7.83
C LEU A 195 1.99 12.73 7.20
N VAL A 196 2.44 12.95 5.96
CA VAL A 196 3.24 11.99 5.19
C VAL A 196 4.56 11.68 5.90
N SER A 197 4.90 10.41 6.06
CA SER A 197 6.10 9.94 6.75
C SER A 197 6.75 8.80 5.98
N SER A 198 8.07 8.87 5.80
CA SER A 198 8.87 7.77 5.25
C SER A 198 9.20 6.70 6.29
N HIS A 199 8.88 6.92 7.57
CA HIS A 199 9.20 6.01 8.67
C HIS A 199 8.14 4.95 8.93
N THR A 200 6.98 5.06 8.28
CA THR A 200 5.91 4.09 8.44
C THR A 200 6.25 2.79 7.71
N GLU A 201 6.14 1.65 8.40
CA GLU A 201 6.60 0.36 7.87
C GLU A 201 5.49 -0.44 7.20
N SER A 202 4.23 -0.17 7.57
CA SER A 202 3.06 -0.81 6.99
C SER A 202 1.94 0.19 6.65
N GLN A 203 1.05 -0.22 5.74
CA GLN A 203 -0.18 0.54 5.46
C GLN A 203 -1.02 0.75 6.72
N ARG A 204 -1.01 -0.23 7.63
CA ARG A 204 -1.82 -0.25 8.85
C ARG A 204 -1.32 0.75 9.87
N GLU A 205 -0.02 0.89 10.04
CA GLU A 205 0.56 1.99 10.82
C GLU A 205 0.15 3.36 10.27
N SER A 206 0.10 3.51 8.93
CA SER A 206 -0.36 4.76 8.30
C SER A 206 -1.80 5.06 8.70
N TRP A 207 -2.65 4.02 8.82
CA TRP A 207 -4.04 4.14 9.24
C TRP A 207 -4.18 4.44 10.73
N VAL A 208 -3.34 3.85 11.59
CA VAL A 208 -3.29 4.15 13.04
C VAL A 208 -2.98 5.63 13.25
N LYS A 209 -1.89 6.12 12.65
CA LYS A 209 -1.48 7.53 12.69
C LYS A 209 -2.60 8.46 12.22
N LEU A 210 -3.27 8.12 11.12
CA LEU A 210 -4.38 8.90 10.59
C LEU A 210 -5.59 8.91 11.54
N ALA A 211 -5.95 7.76 12.13
CA ALA A 211 -7.07 7.65 13.06
C ALA A 211 -6.83 8.45 14.35
N ILE A 212 -5.62 8.44 14.89
CA ILE A 212 -5.22 9.26 16.04
C ILE A 212 -5.38 10.75 15.72
N ARG A 213 -4.86 11.18 14.57
CA ARG A 213 -5.00 12.55 14.10
C ARG A 213 -6.46 12.95 13.95
N ASP A 214 -7.26 12.11 13.29
CA ASP A 214 -8.66 12.41 12.98
C ASP A 214 -9.51 12.43 14.28
N ALA A 215 -9.06 11.78 15.35
CA ALA A 215 -9.63 11.87 16.69
C ALA A 215 -9.21 13.11 17.49
N GLY A 216 -8.35 13.98 16.93
CA GLY A 216 -7.85 15.19 17.59
C GLY A 216 -6.83 14.93 18.70
N LEU A 217 -6.24 13.73 18.73
CA LEU A 217 -5.16 13.39 19.65
C LEU A 217 -3.80 13.89 19.11
N PRO A 218 -2.83 14.18 19.98
CA PRO A 218 -1.46 14.45 19.52
C PRO A 218 -0.93 13.29 18.69
N LEU A 219 -0.09 13.56 17.69
CA LEU A 219 0.54 12.48 16.92
C LEU A 219 1.64 11.80 17.77
N PRO A 220 1.70 10.46 17.81
CA PRO A 220 2.81 9.76 18.46
C PRO A 220 4.08 9.83 17.61
N GLU A 221 5.22 9.60 18.26
CA GLU A 221 6.48 9.33 17.57
C GLU A 221 6.44 7.92 16.97
N ALA A 222 6.89 7.76 15.73
CA ALA A 222 6.95 6.44 15.07
C ALA A 222 8.30 5.77 15.30
N GLN A 223 8.33 4.43 15.29
CA GLN A 223 9.55 3.60 15.31
C GLN A 223 10.49 3.94 16.48
N VAL A 224 9.90 3.97 17.68
CA VAL A 224 10.56 4.40 18.91
C VAL A 224 11.34 3.26 19.56
N TRP A 225 12.64 3.46 19.73
CA TRP A 225 13.47 2.57 20.55
C TRP A 225 13.36 2.91 22.04
N VAL A 226 13.25 1.86 22.85
CA VAL A 226 13.31 1.86 24.31
C VAL A 226 14.58 1.14 24.73
N ASP A 227 15.37 1.81 25.58
CA ASP A 227 16.65 1.29 26.04
C ASP A 227 16.48 0.41 27.27
N VAL A 228 17.15 -0.74 27.27
CA VAL A 228 17.33 -1.61 28.45
C VAL A 228 18.81 -1.51 28.83
N GLU A 229 19.09 -1.01 30.03
CA GLU A 229 20.48 -0.81 30.52
C GLU A 229 21.37 0.02 29.56
N GLY A 230 20.76 0.98 28.84
CA GLY A 230 21.47 1.86 27.90
C GLY A 230 21.67 1.27 26.50
N ILE A 231 21.08 0.11 26.21
CA ILE A 231 21.11 -0.54 24.90
C ILE A 231 19.71 -0.42 24.26
N PRO A 232 19.59 0.07 23.02
CA PRO A 232 18.32 0.05 22.28
C PRO A 232 17.85 -1.40 22.05
N THR A 233 16.86 -1.84 22.83
CA THR A 233 16.47 -3.26 22.87
C THR A 233 15.08 -3.48 22.29
N TYR A 234 14.09 -2.66 22.68
CA TYR A 234 12.72 -2.83 22.21
C TYR A 234 12.33 -1.69 21.28
N ARG A 235 11.83 -2.04 20.09
CA ARG A 235 11.29 -1.09 19.11
C ARG A 235 9.77 -1.09 19.14
N LEU A 236 9.16 0.07 19.28
CA LEU A 236 7.71 0.30 19.30
C LEU A 236 7.26 0.96 17.99
N ASP A 237 6.15 0.53 17.40
CA ASP A 237 5.61 1.13 16.17
C ASP A 237 5.29 2.61 16.37
N PHE A 238 4.59 2.92 17.46
CA PHE A 238 4.29 4.28 17.87
C PHE A 238 4.40 4.43 19.38
N ALA A 239 4.87 5.60 19.84
CA ALA A 239 4.91 5.90 21.26
C ALA A 239 4.70 7.38 21.60
N TYR A 240 4.10 7.61 22.76
CA TYR A 240 4.16 8.87 23.49
C TYR A 240 5.16 8.73 24.63
N ARG A 241 6.43 9.05 24.38
CA ARG A 241 7.54 8.78 25.33
C ARG A 241 7.29 9.32 26.74
N LEU A 242 6.82 10.56 26.84
CA LEU A 242 6.57 11.22 28.13
C LEU A 242 5.46 10.54 28.94
N ALA A 243 4.43 10.03 28.26
CA ALA A 243 3.33 9.32 28.89
C ALA A 243 3.57 7.80 29.02
N ARG A 244 4.69 7.29 28.47
CA ARG A 244 4.98 5.85 28.34
C ARG A 244 3.81 5.06 27.76
N VAL A 245 3.19 5.58 26.70
CA VAL A 245 2.13 4.87 25.97
C VAL A 245 2.69 4.37 24.65
N ALA A 246 2.61 3.07 24.42
CA ALA A 246 2.96 2.39 23.18
C ALA A 246 1.70 1.99 22.43
N ILE A 247 1.69 2.14 21.10
CA ILE A 247 0.62 1.66 20.24
C ILE A 247 1.25 0.74 19.21
N GLU A 248 0.78 -0.50 19.14
CA GLU A 248 1.32 -1.53 18.25
C GLU A 248 0.24 -2.02 17.31
N TYR A 249 0.59 -2.20 16.04
CA TYR A 249 -0.30 -2.89 15.11
C TYR A 249 0.01 -4.38 15.10
N ASP A 250 -0.96 -5.18 15.51
CA ASP A 250 -0.88 -6.65 15.48
C ASP A 250 -1.44 -7.14 14.14
N GLY A 251 -0.52 -7.40 13.20
CA GLY A 251 -0.82 -8.12 11.98
C GLY A 251 -0.74 -9.61 12.28
N GLU A 252 -1.88 -10.24 12.58
CA GLU A 252 -1.98 -11.71 12.75
C GLU A 252 -1.24 -12.42 11.60
N ASP A 253 -0.04 -12.96 11.87
CA ASP A 253 0.69 -13.99 11.10
C ASP A 253 2.06 -14.23 11.78
N HIS A 254 2.06 -14.88 12.94
CA HIS A 254 3.28 -15.50 13.47
C HIS A 254 2.95 -16.90 13.99
N ASP A 255 2.94 -17.89 13.10
CA ASP A 255 2.96 -19.33 13.46
C ASP A 255 4.38 -19.74 13.92
N ASN A 256 4.94 -19.03 14.90
CA ASN A 256 6.23 -19.38 15.50
C ASN A 256 6.19 -19.18 17.03
N GLU A 257 6.20 -20.27 17.79
CA GLU A 257 6.20 -20.27 19.25
C GLU A 257 7.34 -19.42 19.84
N ASP A 258 8.52 -19.40 19.23
CA ASP A 258 9.66 -18.60 19.72
C ASP A 258 9.40 -17.10 19.63
N GLN A 259 8.67 -16.66 18.60
CA GLN A 259 8.32 -15.25 18.43
C GLN A 259 7.26 -14.83 19.46
N HIS A 260 6.30 -15.71 19.75
CA HIS A 260 5.29 -15.46 20.79
C HIS A 260 5.93 -15.27 22.16
N ILE A 261 6.86 -16.15 22.53
CA ILE A 261 7.58 -16.06 23.81
C ILE A 261 8.34 -14.72 23.89
N TYR A 262 9.09 -14.37 22.85
CA TYR A 262 9.83 -13.10 22.82
C TYR A 262 8.89 -11.88 22.94
N ASP A 263 7.76 -11.89 22.24
CA ASP A 263 6.80 -10.79 22.26
C ASP A 263 6.12 -10.66 23.64
N GLU A 264 5.82 -11.77 24.30
CA GLU A 264 5.30 -11.80 25.68
C GLU A 264 6.32 -11.27 26.68
N GLU A 265 7.58 -11.73 26.63
CA GLU A 265 8.66 -11.24 27.50
C GLU A 265 8.89 -9.74 27.31
N ARG A 266 8.93 -9.27 26.06
CA ARG A 266 9.05 -7.86 25.70
C ARG A 266 7.91 -7.03 26.28
N ARG A 267 6.66 -7.49 26.12
CA ARG A 267 5.48 -6.79 26.65
C ARG A 267 5.49 -6.76 28.18
N GLY A 268 5.84 -7.87 28.82
CA GLY A 268 5.99 -7.97 30.27
C GLY A 268 7.01 -6.94 30.79
N TRP A 269 8.20 -6.91 30.19
CA TRP A 269 9.23 -5.93 30.57
C TRP A 269 8.75 -4.49 30.43
N LEU A 270 8.12 -4.13 29.30
CA LEU A 270 7.60 -2.79 29.07
C LEU A 270 6.56 -2.39 30.13
N ILE A 271 5.62 -3.28 30.45
CA ILE A 271 4.59 -3.05 31.47
C ILE A 271 5.22 -2.87 32.86
N ASP A 272 6.18 -3.72 33.24
CA ASP A 272 6.90 -3.60 34.52
C ASP A 272 7.66 -2.29 34.64
N HIS A 273 8.03 -1.68 33.50
CA HIS A 273 8.68 -0.37 33.40
C HIS A 273 7.68 0.77 33.15
N GLY A 274 6.40 0.55 33.44
CA GLY A 274 5.36 1.57 33.46
C GLY A 274 4.84 1.97 32.08
N TRP A 275 5.06 1.14 31.05
CA TRP A 275 4.45 1.36 29.75
C TRP A 275 3.01 0.85 29.71
N THR A 276 2.13 1.66 29.13
CA THR A 276 0.79 1.22 28.70
C THR A 276 0.89 0.80 27.23
N ILE A 277 0.53 -0.45 26.92
CA ILE A 277 0.58 -0.98 25.56
C ILE A 277 -0.84 -1.12 25.02
N ILE A 278 -1.12 -0.48 23.89
CA ILE A 278 -2.41 -0.51 23.20
C ILE A 278 -2.23 -1.24 21.89
N ILE A 279 -2.91 -2.37 21.73
CA ILE A 279 -2.81 -3.22 20.54
C ILE A 279 -3.96 -2.89 19.60
N VAL A 280 -3.64 -2.57 18.34
CA VAL A 280 -4.62 -2.33 17.28
C VAL A 280 -4.55 -3.47 16.28
N ARG A 281 -5.68 -4.13 16.03
CA ARG A 281 -5.79 -5.23 15.07
C ARG A 281 -6.45 -4.80 13.77
N LYS A 282 -6.36 -5.65 12.75
CA LYS A 282 -6.96 -5.44 11.41
C LYS A 282 -8.44 -5.01 11.46
N GLY A 283 -9.21 -5.55 12.41
CA GLY A 283 -10.65 -5.28 12.58
C GLY A 283 -11.00 -4.00 13.36
N ASP A 284 -10.01 -3.28 13.90
CA ASP A 284 -10.24 -2.22 14.90
C ASP A 284 -10.36 -0.82 14.29
N PHE A 285 -10.44 -0.73 12.96
CA PHE A 285 -10.55 0.55 12.25
C PHE A 285 -11.99 0.99 11.97
N THR A 286 -13.01 0.37 12.59
CA THR A 286 -14.42 0.74 12.38
C THR A 286 -15.27 0.63 13.65
N GLY A 287 -16.32 1.45 13.74
CA GLY A 287 -17.35 1.36 14.78
C GLY A 287 -16.80 1.49 16.21
N ASP A 288 -17.38 0.72 17.12
CA ASP A 288 -17.05 0.78 18.56
C ASP A 288 -15.59 0.40 18.85
N ARG A 289 -15.02 -0.52 18.07
CA ARG A 289 -13.62 -0.93 18.25
C ARG A 289 -12.65 0.22 18.00
N LEU A 290 -12.91 1.00 16.94
CA LEU A 290 -12.13 2.21 16.66
C LEU A 290 -12.23 3.20 17.82
N LEU A 291 -13.44 3.42 18.34
CA LEU A 291 -13.65 4.35 19.44
C LEU A 291 -13.03 3.86 20.75
N ALA A 292 -12.95 2.53 20.96
CA ALA A 292 -12.39 1.93 22.17
C ALA A 292 -10.89 2.23 22.30
N TRP A 293 -10.06 1.83 21.33
CA TRP A 293 -8.61 2.04 21.44
C TRP A 293 -8.22 3.52 21.38
N LEU A 294 -8.98 4.36 20.66
CA LEU A 294 -8.78 5.81 20.70
C LEU A 294 -9.09 6.41 22.07
N ARG A 295 -10.10 5.87 22.77
CA ARG A 295 -10.42 6.27 24.15
C ARG A 295 -9.35 5.81 25.12
N GLU A 296 -8.84 4.59 24.97
CA GLU A 296 -7.71 4.09 25.77
C GLU A 296 -6.49 4.98 25.64
N ILE A 297 -6.14 5.42 24.42
CA ILE A 297 -5.07 6.42 24.23
C ILE A 297 -5.39 7.70 24.99
N LYS A 298 -6.59 8.26 24.79
CA LYS A 298 -6.97 9.52 25.43
C LYS A 298 -6.88 9.45 26.96
N ASP A 299 -7.36 8.36 27.55
CA ASP A 299 -7.36 8.15 28.98
C ASP A 299 -5.92 7.99 29.49
N ALA A 300 -5.08 7.23 28.79
CA ALA A 300 -3.66 7.06 29.12
C ALA A 300 -2.84 8.36 28.98
N LEU A 301 -3.23 9.28 28.09
CA LEU A 301 -2.58 10.58 27.93
C LEU A 301 -3.04 11.63 28.95
N THR A 302 -4.19 11.44 29.59
CA THR A 302 -4.80 12.45 30.48
C THR A 302 -3.88 12.88 31.64
N PRO A 303 -3.17 11.98 32.36
CA PRO A 303 -2.28 12.38 33.45
C PRO A 303 -1.10 13.27 33.01
N THR A 304 -0.67 13.16 31.76
CA THR A 304 0.56 13.80 31.25
C THR A 304 0.26 15.07 30.43
N TYR A 305 -0.87 15.12 29.74
CA TYR A 305 -1.21 16.22 28.82
C TYR A 305 -2.34 17.14 29.35
N SER A 306 -2.85 16.91 30.56
CA SER A 306 -3.85 17.79 31.17
C SER A 306 -3.22 19.06 31.77
N SER A 307 -2.97 20.04 30.90
CA SER A 307 -3.13 21.48 31.21
C SER A 307 -2.84 22.39 30.00
N ARG A 308 -3.35 22.07 28.81
CA ARG A 308 -3.65 23.04 27.73
C ARG A 308 -4.44 22.32 26.65
N ARG A 309 -5.58 22.90 26.29
CA ARG A 309 -6.48 22.42 25.22
C ARG A 309 -5.68 22.10 23.94
N PHE A 310 -5.90 20.89 23.40
CA PHE A 310 -5.71 20.62 21.97
C PHE A 310 -6.85 21.29 21.18
#